data_AF-A0A841M1X9-F1
#
_entry.id   AF-A0A841M1X9-F1
#
_cell.length_a   1.000
_cell.length_b   1.000
_cell.length_c   1.000
_cell.angle_alpha   90.00
_cell.angle_beta   90.00
_cell.angle_gamma   90.00
#
_symmetry.space_group_name_H-M   'P 1'
#
loop_
_entity.id
_entity.type
_entity.pdbx_description
1 polymer ?
#
loop_
_entity_poly.entity_id
_entity_poly.type
_entity_poly.pdbx_seq_one_letter_code
_entity_poly.pdbx_strand_id
1 'polypeptide(L)'
;MTQHISIRPAHKRDAAEIAILVDLSSHGFASWIWNRAVLQGEADTPLEYGAWALAQAGSEGWVNTAIAEVDRETAGLSVGYTIEAGILDQEADHPVFAPLLQLQQQMIGHRFIDSVGVYKRFRGKGLGRLLVAYEIEQAEKQGNHAVSLITESHNDAALSLYNSMNFKEVSRLAHVPHFEDCNKHDWVFLTRSVM
;
A
#
# COMPACT_ATOMS: atom_id res chain seq x y z
N MET A 1 10.95 -21.08 21.72
CA MET A 1 11.24 -21.38 20.30
C MET A 1 11.27 -20.06 19.55
N THR A 2 12.37 -19.75 18.87
CA THR A 2 12.52 -18.50 18.10
C THR A 2 11.80 -18.69 16.77
N GLN A 3 10.83 -17.82 16.44
CA GLN A 3 10.14 -17.89 15.15
C GLN A 3 11.09 -17.48 14.03
N HIS A 4 11.01 -18.16 12.88
CA HIS A 4 11.80 -17.79 11.71
C HIS A 4 11.03 -16.77 10.88
N ILE A 5 11.62 -15.58 10.67
CA ILE A 5 11.05 -14.49 9.88
C ILE A 5 11.88 -14.30 8.62
N SER A 6 11.22 -14.22 7.47
CA SER A 6 11.86 -13.92 6.17
C SER A 6 11.01 -12.98 5.33
N ILE A 7 11.65 -12.20 4.46
CA ILE A 7 10.99 -11.43 3.40
C ILE A 7 11.45 -11.99 2.06
N ARG A 8 10.51 -12.21 1.14
CA ARG A 8 10.78 -12.64 -0.23
C ARG A 8 9.97 -11.84 -1.24
N PRO A 9 10.42 -11.73 -2.50
CA PRO A 9 9.55 -11.27 -3.59
C PRO A 9 8.30 -12.16 -3.70
N ALA A 10 7.18 -11.55 -4.08
CA ALA A 10 5.98 -12.29 -4.40
C ALA A 10 6.10 -13.00 -5.76
N HIS A 11 5.27 -14.02 -5.94
CA HIS A 11 5.02 -14.66 -7.22
C HIS A 11 3.58 -14.41 -7.64
N LYS A 12 3.28 -14.55 -8.93
CA LYS A 12 1.90 -14.44 -9.46
C LYS A 12 0.88 -15.30 -8.69
N ARG A 13 1.29 -16.48 -8.20
CA ARG A 13 0.42 -17.37 -7.40
C ARG A 13 0.01 -16.79 -6.04
N ASP A 14 0.73 -15.79 -5.54
CA ASP A 14 0.43 -15.13 -4.27
C ASP A 14 -0.72 -14.11 -4.42
N ALA A 15 -1.22 -13.84 -5.63
CA ALA A 15 -2.16 -12.74 -5.92
C ALA A 15 -3.43 -12.73 -5.05
N ALA A 16 -3.99 -13.89 -4.74
CA ALA A 16 -5.15 -13.96 -3.83
C ALA A 16 -4.80 -13.49 -2.41
N GLU A 17 -3.62 -13.87 -1.93
CA GLU A 17 -3.10 -13.47 -0.61
C GLU A 17 -2.75 -11.97 -0.59
N ILE A 18 -2.18 -11.46 -1.69
CA ILE A 18 -1.92 -10.03 -1.89
C ILE A 18 -3.24 -9.26 -1.81
N ALA A 19 -4.30 -9.73 -2.46
CA ALA A 19 -5.60 -9.05 -2.46
C ALA A 19 -6.18 -8.91 -1.05
N ILE A 20 -6.10 -9.98 -0.24
CA ILE A 20 -6.56 -9.94 1.15
C ILE A 20 -5.76 -8.92 1.96
N LEU A 21 -4.44 -8.92 1.82
CA LEU A 21 -3.57 -8.07 2.63
C LEU A 21 -3.58 -6.59 2.20
N VAL A 22 -3.74 -6.30 0.90
CA VAL A 22 -3.94 -4.94 0.36
C VAL A 22 -5.29 -4.38 0.83
N ASP A 23 -6.35 -5.18 0.80
CA ASP A 23 -7.64 -4.78 1.34
C ASP A 23 -7.57 -4.51 2.85
N LEU A 24 -6.86 -5.37 3.58
CA LEU A 24 -6.62 -5.20 5.00
C LEU A 24 -5.81 -3.94 5.32
N SER A 25 -4.77 -3.59 4.54
CA SER A 25 -3.97 -2.38 4.77
C SER A 25 -4.68 -1.09 4.38
N SER A 26 -5.66 -1.19 3.48
CA SER A 26 -6.47 -0.07 3.01
C SER A 26 -7.80 0.08 3.76
N HIS A 27 -8.01 -0.68 4.84
CA HIS A 27 -9.23 -0.70 5.65
C HIS A 27 -10.53 -0.88 4.83
N GLY A 28 -10.48 -1.72 3.80
CA GLY A 28 -11.63 -2.02 2.93
C GLY A 28 -11.75 -1.11 1.70
N PHE A 29 -10.87 -0.11 1.54
CA PHE A 29 -10.89 0.78 0.38
C PHE A 29 -10.61 0.02 -0.92
N ALA A 30 -9.69 -0.96 -0.92
CA ALA A 30 -9.42 -1.78 -2.10
C ALA A 30 -10.66 -2.60 -2.53
N SER A 31 -11.35 -3.26 -1.60
CA SER A 31 -12.62 -3.95 -1.90
C SER A 31 -13.68 -3.00 -2.43
N TRP A 32 -13.77 -1.77 -1.92
CA TRP A 32 -14.69 -0.77 -2.48
C TRP A 32 -14.36 -0.45 -3.95
N ILE A 33 -13.08 -0.27 -4.29
CA ILE A 33 -12.63 -0.06 -5.68
C ILE A 33 -13.03 -1.26 -6.55
N TRP A 34 -12.70 -2.48 -6.12
CA TRP A 34 -12.98 -3.69 -6.88
C TRP A 34 -14.48 -4.00 -7.00
N ASN A 35 -15.30 -3.53 -6.06
CA ASN A 35 -16.75 -3.67 -6.13
C ASN A 35 -17.36 -2.91 -7.34
N ARG A 36 -16.67 -1.91 -7.91
CA ARG A 36 -17.11 -1.28 -9.16
C ARG A 36 -17.21 -2.29 -10.31
N ALA A 37 -16.27 -3.23 -10.40
CA ALA A 37 -16.28 -4.29 -11.41
C ALA A 37 -17.45 -5.27 -11.21
N VAL A 38 -17.80 -5.57 -9.95
CA VAL A 38 -18.99 -6.37 -9.63
C VAL A 38 -20.28 -5.66 -10.07
N LEU A 39 -20.40 -4.36 -9.79
CA LEU A 39 -21.54 -3.55 -10.22
C LEU A 39 -21.66 -3.45 -11.75
N GLN A 40 -20.56 -3.64 -12.47
CA GLN A 40 -20.51 -3.68 -13.93
C GLN A 40 -20.70 -5.09 -14.51
N GLY A 41 -20.80 -6.12 -13.66
CA GLY A 41 -20.95 -7.52 -14.07
C GLY A 41 -19.67 -8.17 -14.58
N GLU A 42 -18.50 -7.62 -14.24
CA GLU A 42 -17.18 -8.15 -14.65
C GLU A 42 -16.62 -9.22 -13.70
N ALA A 43 -17.16 -9.33 -12.48
CA ALA A 43 -16.79 -10.33 -11.47
C ALA A 43 -17.96 -10.62 -10.53
N ASP A 44 -17.97 -11.79 -9.88
CA ASP A 44 -18.99 -12.16 -8.90
C ASP A 44 -18.71 -11.55 -7.52
N THR A 45 -17.43 -11.33 -7.18
CA THR A 45 -17.04 -10.72 -5.89
C THR A 45 -15.89 -9.72 -6.04
N PRO A 46 -15.77 -8.72 -5.14
CA PRO A 46 -14.65 -7.77 -5.19
C PRO A 46 -13.28 -8.45 -5.03
N LEU A 47 -13.18 -9.47 -4.18
CA LEU A 47 -11.92 -10.19 -3.96
C LEU A 47 -11.51 -11.05 -5.16
N GLU A 48 -12.46 -11.59 -5.92
CA GLU A 48 -12.17 -12.27 -7.18
C GLU A 48 -11.49 -11.31 -8.16
N TYR A 49 -12.10 -10.13 -8.37
CA TYR A 49 -11.54 -9.10 -9.24
C TYR A 49 -10.18 -8.62 -8.72
N GLY A 50 -10.06 -8.38 -7.42
CA GLY A 50 -8.81 -7.96 -6.78
C GLY A 50 -7.68 -8.96 -6.97
N ALA A 51 -7.95 -10.25 -6.76
CA ALA A 51 -6.97 -11.31 -6.99
C ALA A 51 -6.56 -11.39 -8.47
N TRP A 52 -7.50 -11.24 -9.40
CA TRP A 52 -7.19 -11.17 -10.83
C TRP A 52 -6.33 -9.95 -11.16
N ALA A 53 -6.70 -8.76 -10.66
CA ALA A 53 -6.00 -7.51 -10.91
C ALA A 53 -4.56 -7.56 -10.38
N LEU A 54 -4.36 -8.05 -9.16
CA LEU A 54 -3.04 -8.18 -8.54
C LEU A 54 -2.18 -9.30 -9.14
N ALA A 55 -2.79 -10.24 -9.88
CA ALA A 55 -2.06 -11.23 -10.69
C ALA A 55 -1.49 -10.63 -11.99
N GLN A 56 -1.92 -9.42 -12.38
CA GLN A 56 -1.34 -8.70 -13.50
C GLN A 56 0.01 -8.07 -13.14
N ALA A 57 0.86 -7.89 -14.14
CA ALA A 57 2.19 -7.29 -13.97
C ALA A 57 2.15 -5.75 -13.96
N GLY A 58 1.15 -5.17 -13.30
CA GLY A 58 1.02 -3.72 -13.09
C GLY A 58 1.82 -3.22 -11.89
N SER A 59 1.90 -1.90 -11.72
CA SER A 59 2.67 -1.26 -10.64
C SER A 59 2.22 -1.69 -9.25
N GLU A 60 0.91 -1.84 -9.06
CA GLU A 60 0.27 -2.28 -7.81
C GLU A 60 0.27 -3.81 -7.66
N GLY A 61 0.71 -4.55 -8.68
CA GLY A 61 0.59 -6.01 -8.75
C GLY A 61 1.73 -6.77 -8.08
N TRP A 62 1.69 -8.10 -8.24
CA TRP A 62 2.64 -9.03 -7.60
C TRP A 62 4.12 -8.74 -7.89
N VAL A 63 4.44 -8.09 -9.02
CA VAL A 63 5.83 -7.80 -9.43
C VAL A 63 6.54 -6.82 -8.48
N ASN A 64 5.79 -5.95 -7.83
CA ASN A 64 6.30 -4.95 -6.88
C ASN A 64 5.97 -5.29 -5.43
N THR A 65 5.55 -6.53 -5.18
CA THR A 65 5.14 -7.00 -3.85
C THR A 65 6.24 -7.83 -3.20
N ALA A 66 6.50 -7.56 -1.92
CA ALA A 66 7.27 -8.43 -1.05
C ALA A 66 6.37 -9.06 0.01
N ILE A 67 6.60 -10.35 0.29
CA ILE A 67 5.85 -11.13 1.28
C ILE A 67 6.75 -11.36 2.50
N ALA A 68 6.25 -10.98 3.68
CA ALA A 68 6.81 -11.39 4.95
C ALA A 68 6.22 -12.73 5.37
N GLU A 69 7.08 -13.69 5.71
CA GLU A 69 6.70 -15.01 6.18
C GLU A 69 7.15 -15.23 7.63
N VAL A 70 6.30 -15.92 8.40
CA VAL A 70 6.63 -16.43 9.74
C VAL A 70 6.46 -17.94 9.69
N ASP A 71 7.54 -18.69 9.91
CA ASP A 71 7.54 -20.15 9.87
C ASP A 71 6.92 -20.72 8.56
N ARG A 72 7.19 -20.04 7.42
CA ARG A 72 6.67 -20.30 6.06
C ARG A 72 5.18 -20.01 5.83
N GLU A 73 4.51 -19.38 6.80
CA GLU A 73 3.15 -18.85 6.62
C GLU A 73 3.24 -17.37 6.22
N THR A 74 2.45 -16.96 5.22
CA THR A 74 2.33 -15.54 4.88
C THR A 74 1.79 -14.75 6.07
N ALA A 75 2.57 -13.78 6.53
CA ALA A 75 2.26 -12.97 7.69
C ALA A 75 1.90 -11.52 7.35
N GLY A 76 2.43 -11.03 6.23
CA GLY A 76 2.19 -9.67 5.74
C GLY A 76 2.84 -9.40 4.40
N LEU A 77 2.69 -8.18 3.90
CA LEU A 77 3.29 -7.73 2.65
C LEU A 77 3.64 -6.25 2.66
N SER A 78 4.49 -5.87 1.71
CA SER A 78 4.60 -4.51 1.22
C SER A 78 4.42 -4.49 -0.31
N VAL A 79 3.77 -3.45 -0.82
CA VAL A 79 3.76 -3.11 -2.24
C VAL A 79 4.45 -1.76 -2.40
N GLY A 80 5.45 -1.68 -3.27
CA GLY A 80 6.15 -0.42 -3.50
C GLY A 80 6.81 -0.31 -4.88
N TYR A 81 6.67 0.87 -5.48
CA TYR A 81 7.12 1.18 -6.83
C TYR A 81 7.52 2.65 -6.98
N THR A 82 8.27 2.99 -8.03
CA THR A 82 8.64 4.38 -8.32
C THR A 82 7.46 5.12 -8.96
N ILE A 83 7.17 6.32 -8.48
CA ILE A 83 6.22 7.20 -9.14
C ILE A 83 6.90 7.91 -10.31
N GLU A 84 6.46 7.57 -11.52
CA GLU A 84 6.99 8.12 -12.76
C GLU A 84 6.28 9.43 -13.14
N ALA A 85 6.95 10.27 -13.95
CA ALA A 85 6.42 11.58 -14.36
C ALA A 85 5.08 11.52 -15.12
N GLY A 86 4.74 10.36 -15.70
CA GLY A 86 3.44 10.13 -16.37
C GLY A 86 2.22 10.25 -15.45
N ILE A 87 2.41 10.28 -14.12
CA ILE A 87 1.33 10.58 -13.16
C ILE A 87 0.70 11.97 -13.37
N LEU A 88 1.44 12.89 -14.01
CA LEU A 88 0.97 14.25 -14.33
C LEU A 88 -0.10 14.26 -15.43
N ASP A 89 -0.13 13.24 -16.28
CA ASP A 89 -1.09 13.12 -17.37
C ASP A 89 -2.36 12.36 -16.94
N GLN A 90 -2.40 11.86 -15.70
CA GLN A 90 -3.54 11.13 -15.17
C GLN A 90 -4.62 12.08 -14.65
N GLU A 91 -5.87 11.69 -14.86
CA GLU A 91 -7.05 12.33 -14.28
C GLU A 91 -7.79 11.33 -13.41
N ALA A 92 -8.33 11.80 -12.28
CA ALA A 92 -9.11 10.96 -11.40
C ALA A 92 -10.44 10.59 -12.07
N ASP A 93 -10.65 9.30 -12.34
CA ASP A 93 -11.90 8.78 -12.92
C ASP A 93 -13.11 8.87 -11.96
N HIS A 94 -12.85 9.20 -10.69
CA HIS A 94 -13.82 9.31 -9.63
C HIS A 94 -13.35 10.33 -8.58
N PRO A 95 -14.24 11.17 -8.00
CA PRO A 95 -13.86 12.21 -7.03
C PRO A 95 -13.07 11.71 -5.82
N VAL A 96 -13.29 10.45 -5.42
CA VAL A 96 -12.59 9.81 -4.28
C VAL A 96 -11.09 9.69 -4.52
N PHE A 97 -10.65 9.57 -5.77
CA PHE A 97 -9.24 9.46 -6.12
C PHE A 97 -8.54 10.81 -6.27
N ALA A 98 -9.28 11.91 -6.46
CA ALA A 98 -8.71 13.24 -6.68
C ALA A 98 -7.69 13.66 -5.60
N PRO A 99 -7.96 13.55 -4.27
CA PRO A 99 -6.96 13.89 -3.27
C PRO A 99 -5.75 12.95 -3.29
N LEU A 100 -5.93 11.64 -3.52
CA LEU A 100 -4.84 10.68 -3.58
C LEU A 100 -3.91 10.97 -4.77
N LEU A 101 -4.48 11.23 -5.94
CA LEU A 101 -3.74 11.58 -7.15
C LEU A 101 -2.96 12.89 -6.95
N GLN A 102 -3.57 13.91 -6.34
CA GLN A 102 -2.90 15.17 -6.02
C GLN A 102 -1.71 15.00 -5.06
N LEU A 103 -1.79 14.05 -4.11
CA LEU A 103 -0.66 13.71 -3.24
C LEU A 103 0.41 12.92 -4.01
N GLN A 104 0.01 11.97 -4.87
CA GLN A 104 0.93 11.19 -5.73
C GLN A 104 1.75 12.06 -6.69
N GLN A 105 1.18 13.12 -7.23
CA GLN A 105 1.90 14.05 -8.10
C GLN A 105 3.06 14.79 -7.39
N GLN A 106 3.07 14.85 -6.05
CA GLN A 106 4.14 15.49 -5.27
C GLN A 106 5.36 14.57 -5.04
N MET A 107 5.30 13.30 -5.43
CA MET A 107 6.31 12.29 -5.12
C MET A 107 6.96 11.66 -6.35
N ILE A 108 7.01 12.38 -7.46
CA ILE A 108 7.69 11.93 -8.69
C ILE A 108 9.16 11.62 -8.39
N GLY A 109 9.59 10.41 -8.79
CA GLY A 109 10.92 9.88 -8.53
C GLY A 109 11.14 9.29 -7.13
N HIS A 110 10.16 9.39 -6.22
CA HIS A 110 10.19 8.66 -4.96
C HIS A 110 9.83 7.20 -5.17
N ARG A 111 10.30 6.34 -4.27
CA ARG A 111 9.69 5.02 -4.07
C ARG A 111 8.44 5.20 -3.22
N PHE A 112 7.27 5.01 -3.81
CA PHE A 112 5.99 5.04 -3.11
C PHE A 112 5.68 3.65 -2.54
N ILE A 113 5.46 3.58 -1.23
CA ILE A 113 4.91 2.42 -0.56
C ILE A 113 3.38 2.56 -0.61
N ASP A 114 2.77 1.82 -1.52
CA ASP A 114 1.31 1.79 -1.69
C ASP A 114 0.64 1.09 -0.50
N SER A 115 1.16 -0.08 -0.13
CA SER A 115 0.52 -0.94 0.86
C SER A 115 1.55 -1.52 1.84
N VAL A 116 1.22 -1.53 3.12
CA VAL A 116 1.91 -2.33 4.16
C VAL A 116 0.86 -3.01 5.02
N GLY A 117 0.73 -4.32 4.85
CA GLY A 117 -0.26 -5.14 5.54
C GLY A 117 0.39 -6.19 6.43
N VAL A 118 -0.10 -6.36 7.66
CA VAL A 118 0.27 -7.49 8.52
C VAL A 118 -0.99 -8.04 9.15
N TYR A 119 -1.21 -9.35 9.02
CA TYR A 119 -2.33 -10.03 9.65
C TYR A 119 -2.32 -9.82 11.16
N LYS A 120 -3.50 -9.63 11.74
CA LYS A 120 -3.66 -9.34 13.17
C LYS A 120 -2.94 -10.34 14.08
N ARG A 121 -2.96 -11.64 13.74
CA ARG A 121 -2.28 -12.71 14.49
C ARG A 121 -0.74 -12.62 14.50
N PHE A 122 -0.15 -11.85 13.58
CA PHE A 122 1.30 -11.65 13.46
C PHE A 122 1.77 -10.25 13.86
N ARG A 123 0.87 -9.35 14.28
CA ARG A 123 1.23 -8.00 14.73
C ARG A 123 1.99 -8.03 16.07
N GLY A 124 2.67 -6.93 16.39
CA GLY A 124 3.49 -6.82 17.60
C GLY A 124 4.85 -7.52 17.55
N LYS A 125 5.23 -8.08 16.38
CA LYS A 125 6.49 -8.82 16.16
C LYS A 125 7.51 -8.07 15.30
N GLY A 126 7.30 -6.78 15.05
CA GLY A 126 8.20 -5.94 14.24
C GLY A 126 8.09 -6.12 12.71
N LEU A 127 7.17 -6.97 12.21
CA LEU A 127 7.02 -7.24 10.77
C LEU A 127 6.77 -5.99 9.92
N GLY A 128 5.91 -5.07 10.38
CA GLY A 128 5.66 -3.81 9.66
C GLY A 128 6.92 -2.96 9.49
N ARG A 129 7.78 -2.91 10.52
CA ARG A 129 9.07 -2.22 10.45
C ARG A 129 10.02 -2.91 9.46
N LEU A 130 10.03 -4.24 9.43
CA LEU A 130 10.86 -5.00 8.49
C LEU A 130 10.42 -4.78 7.04
N LEU A 131 9.11 -4.76 6.78
CA LEU A 131 8.54 -4.48 5.47
C LEU A 131 8.89 -3.06 5.00
N VAL A 132 8.71 -2.04 5.84
CA VAL A 132 9.10 -0.66 5.48
C VAL A 132 10.62 -0.53 5.29
N ALA A 133 11.43 -1.23 6.10
CA ALA A 133 12.88 -1.24 5.93
C ALA A 133 13.30 -1.90 4.61
N TYR A 134 12.61 -2.96 4.20
CA TYR A 134 12.81 -3.57 2.88
C TYR A 134 12.54 -2.57 1.75
N GLU A 135 11.44 -1.81 1.82
CA GLU A 135 11.12 -0.78 0.82
C GLU A 135 12.17 0.33 0.77
N ILE A 136 12.70 0.74 1.93
CA ILE A 136 13.82 1.69 1.99
C ILE A 136 15.06 1.15 1.27
N GLU A 137 15.42 -0.11 1.51
CA GLU A 137 16.55 -0.75 0.84
C GLU A 137 16.33 -0.86 -0.68
N GLN A 138 15.10 -1.10 -1.12
CA GLN A 138 14.77 -1.10 -2.56
C GLN A 138 14.93 0.30 -3.16
N ALA A 139 14.52 1.36 -2.45
CA ALA A 139 14.70 2.74 -2.90
C ALA A 139 16.18 3.08 -3.11
N GLU A 140 17.05 2.69 -2.18
CA GLU A 140 18.51 2.84 -2.29
C GLU A 140 19.05 2.12 -3.54
N LYS A 141 18.65 0.86 -3.75
CA LYS A 141 19.10 0.05 -4.89
C LYS A 141 18.62 0.59 -6.24
N GLN A 142 17.44 1.20 -6.27
CA GLN A 142 16.83 1.74 -7.49
C GLN A 142 17.22 3.21 -7.75
N GLY A 143 18.00 3.83 -6.87
CA GLY A 143 18.45 5.21 -7.01
C GLY A 143 17.36 6.24 -6.74
N ASN A 144 16.30 5.88 -6.02
CA ASN A 144 15.32 6.84 -5.54
C ASN A 144 15.95 7.74 -4.45
N HIS A 145 15.66 9.03 -4.48
CA HIS A 145 16.18 9.99 -3.52
C HIS A 145 15.36 10.05 -2.21
N ALA A 146 14.13 9.52 -2.23
CA ALA A 146 13.22 9.46 -1.10
C ALA A 146 12.26 8.27 -1.17
N VAL A 147 11.70 7.90 -0.01
CA VAL A 147 10.57 6.97 0.14
C VAL A 147 9.36 7.74 0.64
N SER A 148 8.19 7.47 0.05
CA SER A 148 6.93 8.12 0.40
C SER A 148 5.81 7.13 0.63
N LEU A 149 4.78 7.56 1.35
CA LEU A 149 3.52 6.83 1.49
C LEU A 149 2.37 7.78 1.82
N ILE A 150 1.15 7.29 1.64
CA ILE A 150 -0.07 7.97 2.07
C ILE A 150 -0.78 7.07 3.10
N THR A 151 -1.26 7.64 4.19
CA THR A 151 -2.05 6.91 5.19
C THR A 151 -3.21 7.74 5.69
N GLU A 152 -4.24 7.09 6.22
CA GLU A 152 -5.35 7.76 6.89
C GLU A 152 -4.90 8.38 8.21
N SER A 153 -5.35 9.60 8.48
CA SER A 153 -5.01 10.37 9.69
C SER A 153 -5.39 9.72 11.03
N HIS A 154 -6.36 8.79 11.03
CA HIS A 154 -6.74 8.03 12.23
C HIS A 154 -5.94 6.72 12.41
N ASN A 155 -5.00 6.42 11.52
CA ASN A 155 -4.17 5.21 11.61
C ASN A 155 -2.98 5.44 12.56
N ASP A 156 -3.27 5.63 13.85
CA ASP A 156 -2.28 5.96 14.88
C ASP A 156 -1.12 4.94 14.93
N ALA A 157 -1.42 3.66 14.70
CA ALA A 157 -0.41 2.60 14.67
C ALA A 157 0.59 2.78 13.51
N ALA A 158 0.09 3.12 12.31
CA ALA A 158 0.95 3.38 11.16
C ALA A 158 1.72 4.70 11.33
N LEU A 159 1.06 5.77 11.76
CA LEU A 159 1.71 7.06 12.04
C LEU A 159 2.85 6.91 13.06
N SER A 160 2.62 6.18 14.15
CA SER A 160 3.66 5.88 15.15
C SER A 160 4.81 5.06 14.55
N LEU A 161 4.52 4.07 13.72
CA LEU A 161 5.54 3.27 13.03
C LEU A 161 6.40 4.16 12.13
N TYR A 162 5.78 4.91 11.22
CA TYR A 162 6.49 5.73 10.23
C TYR A 162 7.30 6.85 10.89
N ASN A 163 6.74 7.53 11.91
CA ASN A 163 7.49 8.52 12.68
C ASN A 163 8.73 7.91 13.36
N SER A 164 8.61 6.69 13.93
CA SER A 164 9.75 5.96 14.51
C SER A 164 10.80 5.49 13.49
N MET A 165 10.48 5.63 12.20
CA MET A 165 11.37 5.33 11.07
C MET A 165 11.82 6.61 10.33
N ASN A 166 11.64 7.79 10.94
CA ASN A 166 12.04 9.10 10.42
C ASN A 166 11.25 9.60 9.20
N PHE A 167 10.07 9.06 8.93
CA PHE A 167 9.15 9.70 8.00
C PHE A 167 8.60 11.00 8.60
N LYS A 168 8.40 12.00 7.75
CA LYS A 168 7.87 13.33 8.09
C LYS A 168 6.66 13.64 7.24
N GLU A 169 5.66 14.26 7.86
CA GLU A 169 4.48 14.73 7.15
C GLU A 169 4.85 15.91 6.26
N VAL A 170 4.44 15.86 5.00
CA VAL A 170 4.65 16.93 4.01
C VAL A 170 3.37 17.71 3.78
N SER A 171 2.26 17.00 3.59
CA SER A 171 0.96 17.58 3.34
C SER A 171 -0.15 16.61 3.72
N ARG A 172 -1.38 17.12 3.82
CA ARG A 172 -2.59 16.33 4.02
C ARG A 172 -3.73 16.89 3.19
N LEU A 173 -4.64 16.03 2.75
CA LEU A 173 -5.86 16.41 2.04
C LEU A 173 -7.05 15.67 2.62
N ALA A 174 -8.20 16.35 2.70
CA ALA A 174 -9.43 15.74 3.20
C ALA A 174 -9.84 14.54 2.34
N HIS A 175 -10.28 13.46 2.99
CA HIS A 175 -10.95 12.36 2.33
C HIS A 175 -12.26 12.81 1.69
N VAL A 176 -12.58 12.21 0.54
CA VAL A 176 -13.90 12.29 -0.06
C VAL A 176 -14.63 10.98 0.28
N PRO A 177 -15.76 11.04 1.01
CA PRO A 177 -16.53 9.86 1.39
C PRO A 177 -16.93 9.00 0.19
N HIS A 178 -16.79 7.68 0.35
CA HIS A 178 -17.23 6.70 -0.64
C HIS A 178 -18.43 5.85 -0.15
N PHE A 179 -18.83 6.04 1.12
CA PHE A 179 -20.11 5.64 1.71
C PHE A 179 -20.64 6.77 2.61
N GLU A 180 -21.95 6.80 2.87
CA GLU A 180 -22.57 7.79 3.77
C GLU A 180 -22.01 7.71 5.20
N ASP A 181 -21.65 6.52 5.68
CA ASP A 181 -21.15 6.28 7.04
C ASP A 181 -19.61 6.18 7.13
N CYS A 182 -18.87 6.62 6.10
CA CYS A 182 -17.40 6.63 6.17
C CYS A 182 -16.91 7.58 7.28
N ASN A 183 -16.00 7.09 8.11
CA ASN A 183 -15.28 7.94 9.06
C ASN A 183 -14.55 9.06 8.31
N LYS A 184 -14.79 10.30 8.71
CA LYS A 184 -14.04 11.45 8.22
C LYS A 184 -12.58 11.32 8.63
N HIS A 185 -11.69 11.46 7.67
CA HIS A 185 -10.25 11.48 7.89
C HIS A 185 -9.59 12.35 6.83
N ASP A 186 -8.33 12.70 7.08
CA ASP A 186 -7.43 13.20 6.04
C ASP A 186 -6.54 12.08 5.52
N TRP A 187 -6.19 12.15 4.24
CA TRP A 187 -5.03 11.48 3.68
C TRP A 187 -3.77 12.24 4.06
N VAL A 188 -2.83 11.58 4.70
CA VAL A 188 -1.57 12.16 5.18
C VAL A 188 -0.42 11.65 4.33
N PHE A 189 0.25 12.56 3.62
CA PHE A 189 1.44 12.27 2.84
C PHE A 189 2.69 12.38 3.72
N LEU A 190 3.42 11.27 3.82
CA LEU A 190 4.65 11.13 4.59
C LEU A 190 5.84 10.84 3.66
N THR A 191 7.00 11.44 3.94
CA THR A 191 8.25 11.20 3.19
C THR A 191 9.45 10.98 4.11
N ARG A 192 10.45 10.25 3.61
CA ARG A 192 11.78 10.07 4.22
C ARG A 192 12.84 10.13 3.12
N SER A 193 13.82 11.00 3.29
CA SER A 193 15.02 11.03 2.43
C SER A 193 15.86 9.75 2.59
N VAL A 194 16.45 9.31 1.48
CA VAL A 194 17.28 8.09 1.41
C VAL A 194 18.78 8.43 1.24
N MET A 195 19.09 9.72 1.02
CA MET A 195 20.44 10.27 0.93
C MET A 195 20.97 10.76 2.28
#